data_AF-A0A972ZC66-F1
#
_entry.id   AF-A0A972ZC66-F1
#
_cell.length_a   1.000
_cell.length_b   1.000
_cell.length_c   1.000
_cell.angle_alpha   90.00
_cell.angle_beta   90.00
_cell.angle_gamma   90.00
#
_symmetry.space_group_name_H-M   'P 1'
#
loop_
_entity.id
_entity.type
_entity.pdbx_description
1 polymer ?
#
loop_
_entity_poly.entity_id
_entity_poly.type
_entity_poly.pdbx_seq_one_letter_code
_entity_poly.pdbx_strand_id
1 'polypeptide(L)' 'MAKRHSNGNGSARAVLCLRMSDEEQVESIPAQRVELTRYAKVHGYTIVREYVDEAISGDDT' A
#
# COMPACT_ATOMS: atom_id res chain seq x y z
N MET A 1 22.26 31.82 13.28
CA MET A 1 20.98 31.17 13.67
C MET A 1 20.51 30.30 12.51
N ALA A 2 20.63 28.98 12.62
CA ALA A 2 20.18 28.07 11.57
C ALA A 2 18.65 27.95 11.61
N LYS A 3 18.00 28.18 10.45
CA LYS A 3 16.56 28.10 10.26
C LYS A 3 16.13 26.64 10.44
N ARG A 4 15.47 26.32 11.56
CA ARG A 4 14.90 24.99 11.80
C ARG A 4 13.77 24.81 10.78
N HIS A 5 14.00 23.99 9.77
CA HIS A 5 12.91 23.54 8.90
C HIS A 5 12.04 22.62 9.76
N SER A 6 10.92 23.17 10.23
CA SER A 6 9.84 22.38 10.81
C SER A 6 9.43 21.36 9.76
N ASN A 7 9.84 20.10 9.91
CA ASN A 7 9.34 19.02 9.09
C ASN A 7 7.87 18.88 9.47
N GLY A 8 6.99 19.50 8.67
CA GLY A 8 5.57 19.58 8.95
C GLY A 8 5.05 18.20 9.31
N ASN A 9 4.38 18.12 10.45
CA ASN A 9 3.80 16.90 11.02
C ASN A 9 2.56 16.46 10.21
N GLY A 10 2.67 16.47 8.89
CA GLY A 10 1.68 16.00 7.94
C GLY A 10 1.91 14.52 7.72
N SER A 11 0.85 13.74 7.93
CA SER A 11 0.80 12.31 7.71
C SER A 11 1.64 11.90 6.50
N ALA A 12 2.66 11.07 6.73
CA ALA A 12 3.56 10.67 5.65
C ALA A 12 2.74 9.97 4.55
N ARG A 13 2.85 10.44 3.32
CA ARG A 13 2.09 9.89 2.20
C ARG A 13 2.70 8.55 1.80
N ALA A 14 1.87 7.53 1.71
CA ALA A 14 2.27 6.16 1.35
C ALA A 14 1.39 5.62 0.23
N VAL A 15 1.86 4.55 -0.40
CA VAL A 15 1.15 3.81 -1.44
C VAL A 15 1.09 2.35 -1.00
N LEU A 16 -0.04 1.68 -1.25
CA LEU A 16 -0.17 0.24 -1.07
C LEU A 16 0.20 -0.47 -2.37
N CYS A 17 1.04 -1.51 -2.27
CA CYS A 17 1.34 -2.41 -3.36
C CYS A 17 0.94 -3.82 -2.92
N LEU A 18 -0.08 -4.38 -3.56
CA LEU A 18 -0.64 -5.69 -3.28
C LEU A 18 -0.30 -6.59 -4.46
N ARG A 19 0.22 -7.78 -4.21
CA ARG A 19 0.63 -8.71 -5.28
C ARG A 19 0.27 -10.13 -4.93
N MET A 20 -0.25 -10.88 -5.91
CA MET A 20 -0.37 -12.33 -5.86
C MET A 20 0.75 -12.95 -6.71
N SER A 21 1.33 -14.05 -6.24
CA SER A 21 2.34 -14.79 -7.02
C SER A 21 1.71 -15.93 -7.84
N ASP A 22 0.54 -16.41 -7.43
CA ASP A 22 -0.18 -17.54 -8.03
C ASP A 22 -1.69 -17.27 -8.00
N GLU A 23 -2.42 -17.73 -9.02
CA GLU A 23 -3.87 -17.51 -9.19
C GLU A 23 -4.72 -18.17 -8.08
N GLU A 24 -4.16 -19.15 -7.35
CA GLU A 24 -4.83 -19.86 -6.25
C GLU A 24 -4.95 -19.02 -4.95
N GLN A 25 -4.51 -17.76 -4.97
CA GLN A 25 -4.44 -16.90 -3.78
C GLN A 25 -5.44 -15.72 -3.82
N VAL A 26 -6.60 -15.88 -4.46
CA VAL A 26 -7.65 -14.83 -4.60
C VAL A 26 -8.06 -14.19 -3.24
N GLU A 27 -7.95 -14.92 -2.13
CA GLU A 27 -8.24 -14.38 -0.79
C GLU A 27 -7.11 -13.56 -0.14
N SER A 28 -5.90 -13.56 -0.73
CA SER A 28 -4.72 -12.93 -0.11
C SER A 28 -4.71 -11.40 -0.23
N ILE A 29 -5.22 -10.80 -1.30
CA ILE A 29 -5.24 -9.34 -1.50
C ILE A 29 -6.17 -8.63 -0.51
N PRO A 30 -7.40 -9.11 -0.25
CA PRO A 30 -8.25 -8.51 0.78
C PRO A 30 -7.59 -8.52 2.17
N ALA A 31 -6.92 -9.63 2.54
CA ALA A 31 -6.22 -9.75 3.81
C ALA A 31 -5.03 -8.78 3.91
N GLN A 32 -4.19 -8.73 2.87
CA GLN A 32 -3.07 -7.77 2.78
C GLN A 32 -3.55 -6.32 2.89
N ARG A 33 -4.63 -5.97 2.18
CA ARG A 33 -5.22 -4.63 2.23
C ARG A 33 -5.63 -4.24 3.65
N VAL A 34 -6.31 -5.13 4.38
CA VAL A 34 -6.77 -4.87 5.75
C VAL A 34 -5.58 -4.65 6.69
N GLU A 35 -4.58 -5.53 6.64
CA GLU A 35 -3.41 -5.44 7.51
C GLU A 35 -2.60 -4.16 7.25
N LEU A 36 -2.29 -3.88 5.98
CA LEU A 36 -1.48 -2.73 5.61
C LEU A 36 -2.21 -1.40 5.86
N THR A 37 -3.54 -1.37 5.69
CA THR A 37 -4.35 -0.20 6.06
C THR A 37 -4.33 0.05 7.57
N ARG A 38 -4.39 -1.02 8.37
CA ARG A 38 -4.28 -0.93 9.84
C ARG A 38 -2.89 -0.41 10.22
N TYR A 39 -1.83 -0.95 9.62
CA TYR A 39 -0.47 -0.49 9.84
C TYR A 39 -0.31 0.99 9.51
N ALA A 40 -0.79 1.41 8.33
CA ALA A 40 -0.76 2.79 7.87
C ALA A 40 -1.42 3.74 8.88
N LYS A 41 -2.62 3.38 9.36
CA LYS A 41 -3.36 4.17 10.34
C LYS A 41 -2.62 4.29 11.68
N VAL A 42 -2.04 3.20 12.19
CA VAL A 42 -1.29 3.19 13.46
C VAL A 42 -0.04 4.07 13.38
N HIS A 43 0.60 4.12 12.23
CA HIS A 43 1.87 4.84 12.03
C HIS A 43 1.69 6.25 11.43
N GLY A 44 0.44 6.71 11.26
CA GLY A 44 0.16 8.05 10.74
C GLY A 44 0.48 8.23 9.25
N TYR A 45 0.43 7.15 8.47
CA TYR A 45 0.53 7.23 7.02
C TYR A 45 -0.83 7.55 6.39
N THR A 46 -0.81 8.34 5.33
CA THR A 46 -1.97 8.52 4.45
C THR A 46 -1.72 7.76 3.16
N ILE A 47 -2.49 6.69 2.96
CA ILE A 47 -2.47 5.93 1.71
C ILE A 47 -3.11 6.79 0.62
N VAL A 48 -2.38 7.08 -0.45
CA VAL A 48 -2.86 7.93 -1.55
C VAL A 48 -3.21 7.17 -2.81
N ARG A 49 -2.78 5.90 -2.92
CA ARG A 49 -3.06 5.01 -4.04
C ARG A 49 -2.81 3.57 -3.64
N GLU A 50 -3.53 2.66 -4.28
CA GLU A 50 -3.27 1.23 -4.26
C GLU A 50 -2.87 0.77 -5.66
N TYR A 51 -1.87 -0.10 -5.75
CA TYR A 51 -1.51 -0.85 -6.95
C TYR A 51 -1.71 -2.33 -6.66
N VAL A 52 -2.43 -3.02 -7.53
CA VAL A 52 -2.70 -4.45 -7.42
C VAL A 52 -2.09 -5.15 -8.62
N ASP A 53 -1.19 -6.10 -8.35
CA ASP A 53 -0.62 -7.02 -9.32
C ASP A 53 -1.36 -8.36 -9.14
N GLU A 54 -2.44 -8.53 -9.89
CA GLU A 54 -3.34 -9.70 -9.80
C GLU A 54 -2.77 -10.93 -10.51
N ALA A 55 -1.50 -10.91 -10.94
CA ALA A 55 -0.92 -11.93 -11.80
C ALA A 55 -1.87 -12.25 -12.98
N ILE A 56 -2.38 -11.22 -13.67
CA ILE A 56 -3.13 -11.40 -14.91
C ILE A 56 -2.16 -12.04 -15.91
N SER A 57 -2.23 -13.37 -16.01
CA SER A 57 -1.61 -14.12 -17.09
C SER A 57 -2.20 -13.58 -18.39
N GLY A 58 -1.35 -12.98 -19.22
CA GLY A 58 -1.70 -12.57 -20.56
C GLY A 58 -1.79 -13.78 -21.49
N ASP A 59 -2.62 -14.76 -21.18
CA ASP A 59 -2.96 -15.88 -22.05
C ASP A 59 -4.45 -15.77 -22.42
N ASP A 60 -4.73 -14.78 -23.28
CA ASP A 60 -5.95 -14.69 -24.09
C ASP A 60 -5.50 -14.89 -25.54
N THR A 61 -5.28 -16.15 -25.94
CA THR A 61 -5.17 -16.58 -27.35
C THR A 61 -5.91 -17.88 -27.57
#